data_AF-A0A4W3GJC1-F1
#
_entry.id   AF-A0A4W3GJC1-F1
#
_cell.length_a   1.000
_cell.length_b   1.000
_cell.length_c   1.000
_cell.angle_alpha   90.00
_cell.angle_beta   90.00
_cell.angle_gamma   90.00
#
_symmetry.space_group_name_H-M   'P 1'
#
loop_
_entity.id
_entity.type
_entity.pdbx_description
1 polymer ?
#
loop_
_entity_poly.entity_id
_entity_poly.type
_entity_poly.pdbx_seq_one_letter_code
_entity_poly.pdbx_strand_id
1 'polypeptide(L)' 'MWENAIQLSKELAGVYENEMFEYEMLSSLLRQQAKFYENIMKAMRPQPEYFAVGCYGQGFPSFLRVSPSLSPPPLPGQG' A
#
# COMPACT_ATOMS: atom_id res chain seq x y z
N MET A 1 4.07 -1.96 0.90
CA MET A 1 3.08 -2.20 1.97
C MET A 1 3.28 -3.61 2.48
N TRP A 2 3.97 -3.76 3.61
CA TRP A 2 4.18 -5.10 4.21
C TRP A 2 2.86 -5.70 4.71
N GLU A 3 1.89 -4.87 5.07
CA GLU A 3 0.53 -5.23 5.42
C GLU A 3 -0.15 -6.03 4.29
N ASN A 4 -0.09 -5.50 3.07
CA ASN A 4 -0.66 -6.17 1.89
C ASN A 4 0.08 -7.48 1.59
N ALA A 5 1.41 -7.50 1.78
CA ALA A 5 2.20 -8.72 1.61
C ALA A 5 1.80 -9.80 2.63
N ILE A 6 1.53 -9.42 3.89
CA ILE A 6 1.04 -10.35 4.92
C ILE A 6 -0.34 -10.90 4.56
N GLN A 7 -1.24 -10.06 4.04
CA GLN A 7 -2.56 -10.51 3.62
C GLN A 7 -2.46 -11.61 2.54
N LEU A 8 -1.69 -11.36 1.47
CA LEU A 8 -1.44 -12.37 0.45
C LEU A 8 -0.75 -13.62 1.00
N SER A 9 0.22 -13.46 1.92
CA SER A 9 0.88 -14.61 2.56
C SER A 9 -0.09 -15.48 3.37
N LYS A 10 -1.15 -14.92 3.95
CA LYS A 10 -2.17 -15.71 4.67
C LYS A 10 -3.03 -16.54 3.73
N GLU A 11 -3.43 -15.95 2.60
CA GLU A 11 -4.19 -16.66 1.56
C GLU A 11 -3.36 -17.82 1.01
N LEU A 12 -2.09 -17.57 0.66
CA LEU A 12 -1.18 -18.59 0.13
C LEU A 12 -0.85 -19.68 1.16
N ALA A 13 -0.75 -19.35 2.45
CA ALA A 13 -0.56 -20.33 3.51
C ALA A 13 -1.73 -21.33 3.56
N GLY A 14 -2.97 -20.85 3.40
CA GLY A 14 -4.16 -21.70 3.35
C GLY A 14 -4.12 -22.71 2.20
N VAL A 15 -3.65 -22.27 1.03
CA VAL A 15 -3.47 -23.14 -0.16
C VAL A 15 -2.41 -24.22 0.12
N TYR A 16 -1.23 -23.84 0.63
CA TYR A 16 -0.16 -24.79 0.92
C TYR A 16 -0.52 -25.79 2.03
N GLU A 17 -1.32 -25.38 3.01
CA GLU A 17 -1.72 -26.24 4.12
C GLU A 17 -2.87 -27.20 3.75
N ASN A 18 -3.89 -26.72 3.02
CA ASN A 18 -5.16 -27.43 2.86
C ASN A 18 -5.41 -28.00 1.46
N GLU A 19 -4.80 -27.42 0.42
CA GLU A 19 -5.05 -27.83 -0.97
C GLU A 19 -3.87 -28.62 -1.54
N MET A 20 -2.64 -28.11 -1.37
CA MET A 20 -1.44 -28.70 -1.99
C MET A 20 -0.61 -29.56 -1.04
N PHE A 21 -0.79 -29.41 0.27
CA PHE A 21 -0.02 -30.11 1.32
C PHE A 21 1.51 -29.92 1.19
N GLU A 22 1.96 -28.77 0.65
CA GLU A 22 3.37 -28.43 0.45
C GLU A 22 3.96 -27.71 1.67
N TYR A 23 4.24 -28.48 2.72
CA TYR A 23 4.70 -27.92 4.00
C TYR A 23 6.09 -27.26 3.96
N GLU A 24 6.94 -27.66 3.01
CA GLU A 24 8.25 -27.01 2.81
C GLU A 24 8.07 -25.55 2.32
N MET A 25 7.15 -25.35 1.39
CA MET A 25 6.79 -24.01 0.89
C MET A 25 6.07 -23.20 1.98
N LEU A 26 5.18 -23.83 2.75
CA LEU A 26 4.52 -23.20 3.90
C LEU A 26 5.55 -22.70 4.94
N SER A 27 6.55 -23.51 5.27
CA SER A 27 7.63 -23.14 6.20
C SER A 27 8.39 -21.90 5.73
N SER A 28 8.77 -21.85 4.46
CA SER A 28 9.45 -20.69 3.87
C SER A 28 8.56 -19.44 3.90
N LEU A 29 7.28 -19.59 3.53
CA LEU A 29 6.29 -18.52 3.51
C LEU A 29 6.06 -17.91 4.91
N LEU A 30 5.96 -18.75 5.94
CA LEU A 30 5.78 -18.29 7.33
C LEU A 30 7.00 -17.52 7.84
N ARG A 31 8.22 -17.94 7.48
CA ARG A 31 9.45 -17.16 7.80
C ARG A 31 9.43 -15.79 7.13
N GLN A 32 8.98 -15.72 5.88
CA GLN A 32 8.84 -14.45 5.17
C GLN A 32 7.76 -13.56 5.79
N GLN A 33 6.63 -14.13 6.20
CA GLN A 33 5.56 -13.41 6.89
C GLN A 33 6.05 -12.83 8.24
N ALA A 34 6.83 -13.60 9.01
CA ALA A 34 7.47 -13.12 10.23
C ALA A 34 8.36 -11.90 9.96
N LYS A 35 9.18 -11.93 8.91
CA LYS A 35 10.01 -10.79 8.50
C LYS A 35 9.17 -9.55 8.15
N PHE A 36 8.00 -9.73 7.53
CA PHE A 36 7.09 -8.61 7.27
C PHE A 36 6.55 -8.01 8.56
N TYR A 37 6.13 -8.83 9.53
CA TYR A 37 5.72 -8.34 10.84
C TYR A 37 6.83 -7.57 11.56
N GLU A 38 8.06 -8.10 11.54
CA GLU A 38 9.21 -7.41 12.11
C GLU A 38 9.46 -6.07 11.43
N ASN A 39 9.41 -6.02 10.11
CA ASN A 39 9.58 -4.79 9.36
C ASN A 39 8.48 -3.77 9.71
N ILE A 40 7.22 -4.19 9.85
CA ILE A 40 6.11 -3.31 10.24
C ILE A 40 6.37 -2.65 11.60
N MET A 41 6.92 -3.41 12.56
CA MET A 41 7.16 -2.96 13.93
C MET A 41 8.44 -2.14 14.08
N LYS A 42 9.52 -2.55 13.40
CA LYS A 42 10.88 -2.06 13.66
C LYS A 42 11.41 -1.11 12.59
N ALA A 43 10.92 -1.20 11.36
CA ALA A 43 11.45 -0.36 10.29
C ALA A 43 10.83 1.04 10.32
N MET A 44 11.68 2.05 10.12
CA MET A 44 11.23 3.44 9.99
C MET A 44 10.42 3.59 8.70
N ARG A 45 9.22 4.15 8.84
CA ARG A 45 8.34 4.46 7.71
C ARG A 45 8.16 5.96 7.62
N PRO A 46 8.87 6.66 6.71
CA PRO A 46 8.63 8.08 6.50
C PRO A 46 7.18 8.28 6.09
N GLN A 47 6.53 9.31 6.65
CA GLN A 47 5.17 9.63 6.25
C GLN A 47 5.16 9.98 4.76
N PRO A 48 4.23 9.43 3.96
CA PRO A 48 4.11 9.82 2.57
C PRO A 48 3.70 11.29 2.48
N GLU A 49 4.48 12.10 1.76
CA GLU A 49 4.11 13.45 1.41
C GLU A 49 3.23 13.44 0.16
N TYR A 50 2.04 14.03 0.26
CA TYR A 50 1.12 14.17 -0.86
C TYR A 50 1.11 15.62 -1.33
N PHE A 51 1.22 15.83 -2.64
CA PHE A 51 1.20 17.16 -3.25
C PHE A 51 -0.04 17.32 -4.13
N ALA A 52 -0.77 18.42 -3.94
CA ALA A 52 -1.83 18.81 -4.86
C ALA A 52 -1.21 19.45 -6.11
N VAL A 53 -1.50 18.88 -7.28
CA VAL A 53 -1.05 19.42 -8.58
C VAL A 53 -2.26 19.93 -9.34
N GLY A 54 -2.26 21.23 -9.68
CA GLY A 54 -3.30 21.84 -10.50
C GLY A 54 -2.86 22.02 -11.95
N CYS A 55 -3.57 21.43 -12.90
CA CYS A 55 -3.35 21.68 -14.33
C CYS A 55 -4.28 22.80 -14.83
N TYR A 56 -3.69 23.92 -15.23
CA TYR A 56 -4.40 25.08 -15.75
C TYR A 56 -4.20 25.19 -17.27
N GLY A 57 -5.27 25.44 -18.03
CA GLY A 57 -5.22 25.66 -19.47
C GLY A 57 -6.08 24.70 -20.30
N GLN A 58 -6.45 25.13 -21.50
CA GLN A 58 -7.34 24.38 -22.40
C GLN A 58 -6.66 23.18 -23.08
N GLY A 59 -5.32 23.13 -23.10
CA GLY A 59 -4.55 22.03 -23.68
C GLY A 59 -4.49 20.76 -22.83
N PHE A 60 -4.98 20.81 -21.58
CA PHE A 60 -5.05 19.63 -20.71
C PHE A 60 -6.38 18.88 -20.88
N PRO A 61 -6.37 17.54 -20.82
CA PRO A 61 -7.58 16.72 -20.76
C PRO A 61 -8.55 17.22 -19.67
N SER A 62 -9.84 17.17 -19.97
CA SER A 62 -10.89 17.73 -19.10
C SER A 62 -10.87 17.19 -17.66
N PHE A 63 -10.42 15.95 -17.46
CA PHE A 63 -10.33 15.32 -16.13
C PHE A 63 -9.13 15.79 -15.27
N LEU A 64 -8.12 16.45 -15.86
CA LEU A 64 -6.97 17.01 -15.14
C LEU A 64 -7.13 18.50 -14.83
N ARG A 65 -8.10 19.16 -15.46
CA ARG A 65 -8.25 20.60 -15.34
C ARG A 65 -8.82 20.96 -13.97
N VAL A 66 -8.17 21.91 -13.29
CA VAL A 66 -8.70 22.47 -12.04
C VAL A 66 -9.99 23.24 -12.34
N SER A 67 -11.09 22.78 -11.76
CA SER A 67 -12.37 23.49 -11.76
C SER A 67 -12.33 24.65 -10.75
N PRO A 68 -12.60 25.91 -11.14
CA PRO A 68 -12.52 27.07 -10.24
C PRO A 68 -13.41 27.00 -8.98
N SER A 69 -14.40 26.10 -8.95
CA SER A 69 -15.34 25.94 -7.83
C SER A 69 -14.92 24.90 -6.79
N LEU A 70 -13.80 24.19 -6.98
CA LEU A 70 -13.33 23.14 -6.07
C LEU A 70 -11.98 23.56 -5.48
N SER A 71 -12.01 24.31 -4.36
CA SER A 71 -10.79 24.55 -3.59
C SER A 71 -10.25 23.20 -3.09
N PRO A 72 -8.95 22.89 -3.28
CA PRO A 72 -8.39 21.64 -2.77
C PRO A 72 -8.50 21.62 -1.24
N PRO A 73 -8.87 20.48 -0.62
CA PRO A 73 -8.89 20.36 0.83
C PRO A 73 -7.48 20.58 1.41
N PRO A 74 -7.36 21.16 2.62
CA PRO A 74 -6.06 21.33 3.26
C PRO A 74 -5.40 19.98 3.51
N LEU A 75 -4.08 19.91 3.31
CA LEU A 75 -3.29 18.72 3.58
C LEU A 75 -3.34 18.37 5.08
N PRO A 76 -3.43 17.08 5.44
CA PRO A 76 -3.39 16.68 6.85
C PRO A 76 -2.01 17.03 7.44
N GLY A 77 -2.00 17.83 8.52
CA GLY A 77 -0.79 18.16 9.29
C GLY A 77 -0.36 19.63 9.34
N GLN A 78 -1.14 20.58 8.79
CA GLN A 78 -0.97 22.00 9.07
C GLN A 78 -1.94 22.45 10.17
N GLY A 79 -1.52 22.33 11.43
CA GLY A 79 -2.24 22.79 12.63
C GLY A 79 -1.29 22.94 13.80
#